data_AF-A0A1Q5UB79-F1
#
_entry.id   AF-A0A1Q5UB79-F1
#
_cell.length_a   1.000
_cell.length_b   1.000
_cell.length_c   1.000
_cell.angle_alpha   90.00
_cell.angle_beta   90.00
_cell.angle_gamma   90.00
#
_symmetry.space_group_name_H-M   'P 1'
#
loop_
_entity.id
_entity.type
_entity.pdbx_description
1 polymer ?
#
loop_
_entity_poly.entity_id
_entity_poly.type
_entity_poly.pdbx_seq_one_letter_code
_entity_poly.pdbx_strand_id
1 'polypeptide(L)'
;MASFQDRAQHAVAQLDKELSKYPVLNNFERQTNVPKVYVILGLVGVYFFLVFFNIAGEFLVNFAGFLLPGYYSLQALFTSVAYSFYYIFKFVLILWMALPQTSGAQVVFHSFLQPLVGRFFSQSGTSANLRAQAEAAKAHSS
;
A
#
# COMPACT_ATOMS: atom_id res chain seq x y z
N MET A 1 20.87 -29.57 2.56
CA MET A 1 19.64 -28.84 2.17
C MET A 1 18.76 -28.85 3.40
N ALA A 2 18.42 -27.70 4.00
CA ALA A 2 17.47 -27.70 5.12
C ALA A 2 16.17 -28.32 4.63
N SER A 3 15.72 -29.38 5.30
CA SER A 3 14.53 -30.10 4.92
C SER A 3 13.32 -29.18 5.08
N PHE A 4 12.27 -29.40 4.30
CA PHE A 4 11.02 -28.64 4.44
C PHE A 4 10.49 -28.70 5.89
N GLN A 5 10.73 -29.81 6.57
CA GLN A 5 10.39 -30.03 7.97
C GLN A 5 11.17 -29.11 8.92
N ASP A 6 12.47 -28.89 8.69
CA ASP A 6 13.26 -27.95 9.49
C ASP A 6 12.69 -26.53 9.41
N ARG A 7 12.30 -26.09 8.21
CA ARG A 7 11.69 -24.77 8.01
C ARG A 7 10.32 -24.64 8.70
N ALA A 8 9.50 -25.68 8.62
CA ALA A 8 8.21 -25.72 9.30
C ALA A 8 8.38 -25.67 10.83
N GLN A 9 9.33 -26.44 11.37
CA GLN A 9 9.66 -26.44 12.80
C GLN A 9 10.16 -25.06 13.26
N HIS A 10 11.01 -24.40 12.46
CA HIS A 10 11.46 -23.04 12.74
C HIS A 10 10.32 -22.01 12.75
N ALA A 11 9.39 -22.09 11.80
CA ALA A 11 8.23 -21.20 11.77
C ALA A 11 7.33 -21.42 12.99
N VAL A 12 7.04 -22.68 13.33
CA VAL A 12 6.26 -23.03 14.52
C VAL A 12 6.93 -22.50 15.80
N ALA A 13 8.25 -22.63 15.93
CA ALA A 13 8.99 -22.12 17.08
C ALA A 13 8.98 -20.59 17.19
N GLN A 14 9.01 -19.87 16.05
CA GLN A 14 8.89 -18.41 16.04
C GLN A 14 7.50 -17.95 16.48
N LEU A 15 6.46 -18.58 15.95
CA LEU A 15 5.09 -18.31 16.39
C LEU A 15 4.94 -18.61 17.89
N ASP A 16 5.46 -19.73 18.37
CA ASP A 16 5.35 -20.08 19.79
C ASP A 16 5.99 -19.02 20.69
N LYS A 17 7.16 -18.50 20.28
CA LYS A 17 7.85 -17.43 21.00
C LYS A 17 7.07 -16.11 21.02
N GLU A 18 6.47 -15.72 19.90
CA GLU A 18 5.64 -14.51 19.82
C GLU A 18 4.35 -14.68 20.64
N LEU A 19 3.71 -15.83 20.53
CA LEU A 19 2.51 -16.17 21.32
C LEU A 19 2.82 -16.25 22.81
N SER A 20 4.05 -16.62 23.19
CA SER A 20 4.51 -16.67 24.59
C SER A 20 4.57 -15.29 25.25
N LYS A 21 4.58 -14.20 24.48
CA LYS A 21 4.51 -12.83 25.04
C LYS A 21 3.16 -12.54 25.69
N TYR A 22 2.12 -13.31 25.35
CA TYR A 22 0.78 -13.15 25.89
C TYR A 22 0.57 -14.11 27.06
N PRO A 23 0.55 -13.62 28.32
CA PRO A 23 0.47 -14.47 29.51
C PRO A 23 -0.82 -15.30 29.56
N VAL A 24 -1.90 -14.80 28.94
CA VAL A 24 -3.19 -15.50 28.81
C VAL A 24 -3.04 -16.81 28.04
N LEU A 25 -2.26 -16.84 26.95
CA LEU A 25 -2.06 -18.03 26.14
C LEU A 25 -1.20 -19.07 26.87
N ASN A 26 -0.18 -18.62 27.61
CA ASN A 26 0.66 -19.52 28.40
C ASN A 26 -0.12 -20.19 29.54
N ASN A 27 -1.05 -19.47 30.17
CA ASN A 27 -1.92 -20.03 31.20
C ASN A 27 -2.88 -21.07 30.60
N PHE A 28 -3.33 -20.86 29.36
CA PHE A 28 -4.20 -21.79 28.64
C PHE A 28 -3.45 -23.06 28.20
N GLU A 29 -2.21 -22.92 27.73
CA GLU A 29 -1.31 -24.03 27.41
C GLU A 29 -1.02 -24.90 28.63
N ARG A 30 -0.76 -24.28 29.79
CA ARG A 30 -0.52 -25.01 31.05
C ARG A 30 -1.71 -25.84 31.52
N GLN A 31 -2.93 -25.38 31.26
CA GLN A 31 -4.15 -26.09 31.66
C GLN A 31 -4.54 -27.18 30.66
N THR A 32 -4.34 -26.94 29.36
CA THR A 32 -4.79 -27.86 28.30
C THR A 32 -3.70 -28.82 27.83
N ASN A 33 -2.42 -28.58 28.16
CA ASN A 33 -1.23 -29.25 27.62
C ASN A 33 -1.12 -29.21 26.09
N VAL A 34 -1.95 -28.42 25.41
CA VAL A 34 -1.93 -28.24 23.96
C VAL A 34 -1.06 -27.02 23.64
N PRO A 35 -0.07 -27.12 22.73
CA PRO A 35 0.76 -25.98 22.40
C PRO A 35 -0.08 -24.86 21.77
N LYS A 36 0.12 -23.64 22.26
CA LYS A 36 -0.64 -22.44 21.86
C LYS A 36 -0.62 -22.15 20.37
N VAL A 37 0.48 -22.50 19.67
CA VAL A 37 0.59 -22.34 18.21
C VAL A 37 -0.47 -23.14 17.46
N TYR A 38 -0.74 -24.40 17.87
CA TYR A 38 -1.76 -25.22 17.21
C TYR A 38 -3.16 -24.67 17.45
N VAL A 39 -3.44 -24.14 18.64
CA VAL A 39 -4.74 -23.51 18.96
C VAL A 39 -4.98 -22.29 18.07
N ILE A 40 -3.99 -21.39 17.95
CA ILE A 40 -4.12 -20.19 17.13
C ILE A 40 -4.21 -20.54 15.64
N LEU A 41 -3.40 -21.49 15.14
CA LEU A 41 -3.51 -21.98 13.76
C LEU A 41 -4.89 -22.58 13.49
N GLY A 42 -5.44 -23.35 14.43
CA GLY A 42 -6.78 -23.90 14.35
C GLY A 42 -7.84 -22.80 14.27
N LEU A 43 -7.76 -21.78 15.14
CA LEU A 43 -8.69 -20.65 15.12
C LEU A 43 -8.62 -19.85 13.82
N VAL A 44 -7.41 -19.58 13.29
CA VAL A 44 -7.23 -18.90 12.01
C VAL A 44 -7.79 -19.75 10.87
N GLY A 45 -7.56 -21.06 10.88
CA GLY A 45 -8.10 -21.99 9.88
C GLY A 45 -9.62 -22.06 9.92
N VAL A 46 -10.23 -22.17 11.11
CA VAL A 46 -11.69 -22.16 11.29
C VAL A 46 -12.27 -20.82 10.86
N TYR A 47 -11.65 -19.70 11.21
CA TYR A 47 -12.07 -18.37 10.77
C TYR A 47 -12.06 -18.25 9.24
N PHE A 48 -10.97 -18.68 8.59
CA PHE A 48 -10.88 -18.65 7.13
C PHE A 48 -11.89 -19.59 6.46
N PHE A 49 -12.11 -20.76 7.05
CA PHE A 49 -13.14 -21.70 6.62
C PHE A 49 -14.55 -21.07 6.73
N LEU A 50 -14.89 -20.43 7.85
CA LEU A 50 -16.19 -19.75 8.01
C LEU A 50 -16.40 -18.66 6.94
N VAL A 51 -15.36 -17.88 6.63
CA VAL A 51 -15.38 -16.89 5.55
C VAL A 51 -15.60 -17.56 4.18
N PHE A 52 -14.91 -18.66 3.88
CA PHE A 52 -15.03 -19.39 2.61
C PHE A 52 -16.43 -19.97 2.39
N PHE A 53 -17.05 -20.49 3.45
CA PHE A 53 -18.43 -21.00 3.42
C PHE A 53 -19.49 -19.88 3.46
N ASN A 54 -19.06 -18.61 3.39
CA ASN A 54 -19.89 -17.41 3.46
C ASN A 54 -20.75 -17.32 4.74
N ILE A 55 -20.42 -18.08 5.78
CA ILE A 55 -21.11 -18.03 7.07
C ILE A 55 -20.58 -16.80 7.82
N ALA A 56 -21.41 -15.77 7.92
CA ALA A 56 -21.04 -14.47 8.48
C ALA A 56 -19.81 -13.84 7.80
N GLY A 57 -19.52 -14.18 6.54
CA GLY A 57 -18.30 -13.76 5.85
C GLY A 57 -18.14 -12.24 5.79
N GLU A 58 -19.22 -11.52 5.49
CA GLU A 58 -19.22 -10.05 5.47
C GLU A 58 -18.91 -9.46 6.86
N PHE A 59 -19.51 -9.98 7.92
CA PHE A 59 -19.20 -9.56 9.30
C PHE A 59 -17.74 -9.87 9.67
N LEU A 60 -17.28 -11.10 9.42
CA LEU A 60 -15.93 -11.53 9.76
C LEU A 60 -14.87 -10.69 9.02
N VAL A 61 -15.02 -10.54 7.70
CA VAL A 61 -14.09 -9.77 6.86
C VAL A 61 -14.10 -8.29 7.22
N ASN A 62 -15.28 -7.70 7.44
CA ASN A 62 -15.38 -6.30 7.89
C ASN A 62 -14.75 -6.12 9.28
N PHE A 63 -14.96 -7.07 10.19
CA PHE A 63 -14.38 -7.04 11.53
C PHE A 63 -12.85 -7.09 11.47
N ALA A 64 -12.26 -8.00 10.68
CA ALA A 64 -10.81 -8.05 10.49
C ALA A 64 -10.26 -6.81 9.76
N GLY A 65 -10.98 -6.35 8.72
CA GLY A 65 -10.66 -5.15 7.94
C GLY A 65 -10.71 -3.86 8.76
N PHE A 66 -11.52 -3.81 9.81
CA PHE A 66 -11.58 -2.68 10.75
C PHE A 66 -10.59 -2.82 11.91
N LEU A 67 -10.46 -4.01 12.49
CA LEU A 67 -9.59 -4.26 13.65
C LEU A 67 -8.11 -4.10 13.34
N LEU A 68 -7.65 -4.56 12.18
CA LEU A 68 -6.24 -4.49 11.81
C LEU A 68 -5.76 -3.02 11.73
N PRO A 69 -6.37 -2.13 10.91
CA PRO A 69 -6.03 -0.71 10.90
C PRO A 69 -6.29 -0.03 12.24
N GLY A 70 -7.36 -0.39 12.96
CA GLY A 70 -7.68 0.18 14.27
C GLY A 70 -6.61 -0.09 15.33
N TYR A 71 -6.13 -1.34 15.39
CA TYR A 71 -5.03 -1.71 16.29
C TYR A 71 -3.73 -0.97 15.94
N TYR A 72 -3.36 -0.94 14.66
CA TYR A 72 -2.17 -0.19 14.22
C TYR A 72 -2.32 1.32 14.43
N SER A 73 -3.52 1.89 14.30
CA SER A 73 -3.78 3.30 14.57
C SER A 73 -3.58 3.64 16.05
N LEU A 74 -4.10 2.80 16.96
CA LEU A 74 -3.87 2.98 18.40
C LEU A 74 -2.39 2.81 18.75
N GLN A 75 -1.71 1.82 18.19
CA GLN A 75 -0.28 1.62 18.41
C GLN A 75 0.55 2.79 17.85
N ALA A 76 0.16 3.34 16.69
CA ALA A 76 0.76 4.52 16.09
C ALA A 76 0.58 5.77 16.95
N LEU A 77 -0.57 5.91 17.62
CA LEU A 77 -0.86 6.98 18.58
C LEU A 77 0.17 6.99 19.72
N PHE A 78 0.59 5.82 20.18
CA PHE A 78 1.58 5.67 21.26
C PHE A 78 3.03 5.68 20.77
N THR A 79 3.30 5.51 19.46
CA THR A 79 4.66 5.39 18.93
C THR A 79 5.13 6.53 18.02
N SER A 80 4.26 7.37 17.46
CA SER A 80 4.72 8.26 16.38
C SER A 80 3.85 9.49 16.10
N VAL A 81 3.98 10.50 16.96
CA VAL A 81 3.48 11.84 16.63
C VAL A 81 4.28 12.47 15.48
N ALA A 82 5.58 12.17 15.36
CA ALA A 82 6.47 12.81 14.39
C ALA A 82 6.38 12.23 12.96
N TYR A 83 6.22 10.91 12.79
CA TYR A 83 6.14 10.31 11.44
C TYR A 83 4.73 10.38 10.85
N SER A 84 3.68 10.45 11.68
CA SER A 84 2.29 10.55 11.21
C SER A 84 2.00 11.85 10.45
N PHE A 85 2.60 12.99 10.83
CA PHE A 85 2.41 14.25 10.08
C PHE A 85 2.96 14.20 8.65
N TYR A 86 4.10 13.54 8.43
CA TYR A 86 4.69 13.40 7.09
C TYR A 86 3.78 12.58 6.16
N TYR A 87 3.25 11.47 6.65
CA TYR A 87 2.35 10.62 5.87
C TYR A 87 0.96 11.22 5.70
N ILE A 88 0.42 11.94 6.69
CA ILE A 88 -0.86 12.66 6.57
C ILE A 88 -0.75 13.77 5.51
N PHE A 89 0.32 14.56 5.55
CA PHE A 89 0.54 15.59 4.54
C PHE A 89 0.66 14.99 3.13
N LYS A 90 1.45 13.92 2.99
CA LYS A 90 1.60 13.20 1.72
C LYS A 90 0.29 12.54 1.26
N PHE A 91 -0.51 12.01 2.17
CA PHE A 91 -1.81 11.40 1.90
C PHE A 91 -2.83 12.43 1.42
N VAL A 92 -2.94 13.57 2.10
CA VAL A 92 -3.82 14.68 1.71
C VAL A 92 -3.41 15.25 0.35
N LEU A 93 -2.11 15.36 0.09
CA LEU A 93 -1.58 15.83 -1.20
C LEU A 93 -1.88 14.84 -2.33
N ILE A 94 -1.66 13.54 -2.10
CA ILE A 94 -1.98 12.49 -3.09
C ILE A 94 -3.49 12.42 -3.33
N LEU A 95 -4.31 12.54 -2.28
CA LEU A 95 -5.77 12.56 -2.36
C LEU A 95 -6.23 13.78 -3.18
N TRP A 96 -5.66 14.97 -2.92
CA TRP A 96 -5.94 16.18 -3.68
C TRP A 96 -5.54 16.08 -5.16
N MET A 97 -4.48 15.32 -5.49
CA MET A 97 -4.08 15.05 -6.87
C MET A 97 -4.89 13.93 -7.54
N ALA A 98 -5.39 12.96 -6.76
CA ALA A 98 -6.09 11.78 -7.27
C ALA A 98 -7.59 11.99 -7.46
N LEU A 99 -8.22 12.94 -6.76
CA LEU A 99 -9.63 13.25 -6.98
C LEU A 99 -9.82 14.04 -8.29
N PRO A 100 -10.67 13.57 -9.22
CA PRO A 100 -10.97 14.29 -10.47
C PRO A 100 -11.76 15.59 -10.23
N GLN A 101 -12.32 15.78 -9.03
CA GLN A 101 -13.10 16.95 -8.67
C GLN A 101 -12.25 18.18 -8.31
N THR A 102 -10.98 18.00 -7.91
CA THR A 102 -10.11 19.08 -7.40
C THR A 102 -9.13 19.65 -8.42
N SER A 103 -9.12 19.13 -9.65
CA SER A 103 -8.21 19.56 -10.74
C SER A 103 -6.74 19.74 -10.31
N GLY A 104 -6.30 19.09 -9.23
CA GLY A 104 -5.00 19.37 -8.61
C GLY A 104 -3.82 18.99 -9.51
N ALA A 105 -3.97 17.88 -10.24
CA ALA A 105 -3.04 17.47 -11.28
C ALA A 105 -2.96 18.49 -12.44
N GLN A 106 -4.05 19.20 -12.78
CA GLN A 106 -4.04 20.24 -13.82
C GLN A 106 -3.26 21.48 -13.35
N VAL A 107 -3.42 21.90 -12.10
CA VAL A 107 -2.66 23.02 -11.52
C VAL A 107 -1.16 22.72 -11.53
N VAL A 108 -0.75 21.53 -11.08
CA VAL A 108 0.66 21.10 -11.11
C VAL A 108 1.19 20.98 -12.54
N PHE A 109 0.36 20.50 -13.47
CA PHE A 109 0.73 20.36 -14.88
C PHE A 109 0.98 21.72 -15.55
N HIS A 110 0.06 22.67 -15.40
CA HIS A 110 0.19 24.00 -16.02
C HIS A 110 1.24 24.88 -15.34
N SER A 111 1.43 24.76 -14.02
CA SER A 111 2.39 25.57 -13.28
C SER A 111 3.83 25.08 -13.39
N PHE A 112 4.08 23.78 -13.56
CA PHE A 112 5.44 23.24 -13.46
C PHE A 112 5.85 22.35 -14.63
N LEU A 113 4.97 21.44 -15.07
CA LEU A 113 5.30 20.54 -16.19
C LEU A 113 5.27 21.28 -17.52
N GLN A 114 4.28 22.13 -17.79
CA GLN A 114 4.18 22.89 -19.04
C GLN A 114 5.39 23.82 -19.31
N PRO A 115 5.93 24.60 -18.35
CA PRO A 115 7.11 25.42 -18.61
C PRO A 115 8.43 24.62 -18.74
N LEU A 116 8.53 23.43 -18.14
CA LEU A 116 9.69 22.54 -18.28
C LEU A 116 9.65 21.75 -19.58
N VAL A 117 8.49 21.17 -19.89
CA VAL A 117 8.25 20.32 -21.07
C VAL A 117 8.07 21.16 -22.33
N GLY A 118 7.48 22.35 -22.23
CA GLY A 118 7.33 23.29 -23.34
C GLY A 118 8.65 23.70 -23.98
N ARG A 119 9.76 23.73 -23.21
CA ARG A 119 11.10 23.98 -23.75
C ARG A 119 11.62 22.86 -24.65
N PHE A 120 11.21 21.61 -24.40
CA PHE A 120 11.57 20.46 -25.21
C PHE A 120 10.63 20.24 -26.41
N PHE A 121 9.34 20.61 -26.27
CA PHE A 121 8.35 20.48 -27.35
C PHE A 121 8.26 21.72 -28.27
N SER A 122 8.79 22.89 -27.89
CA SER A 122 8.92 24.05 -28.79
C SER A 122 9.82 23.75 -30.01
N GLN A 123 10.68 22.73 -29.92
CA GLN A 123 11.49 22.25 -31.05
C GLN A 123 10.75 21.29 -32.00
N SER A 124 9.57 20.76 -31.63
CA SER A 124 8.82 19.78 -32.43
C SER A 124 7.76 20.39 -33.35
N GLY A 125 7.88 21.68 -33.68
CA GLY A 125 7.14 22.30 -34.79
C GLY A 125 7.81 22.07 -36.14
N THR A 126 8.08 20.82 -36.51
CA THR A 126 8.78 20.47 -37.77
C THR A 126 8.05 21.09 -38.98
N SER A 127 6.73 21.24 -38.96
CA SER A 127 5.95 21.82 -40.07
C SER A 127 6.08 23.34 -40.23
N ALA A 128 6.28 24.11 -39.15
CA ALA A 128 6.46 25.56 -39.23
C ALA A 128 7.83 25.91 -39.81
N ASN A 129 8.88 25.20 -39.38
CA ASN A 129 10.23 25.35 -39.92
C ASN A 129 10.35 24.79 -41.36
N LEU A 130 9.68 23.68 -41.68
CA LEU A 130 9.66 23.14 -43.05
C LEU A 130 8.90 24.05 -44.02
N ARG A 131 7.81 24.71 -43.57
CA ARG A 131 7.10 25.71 -44.40
C ARG A 131 7.94 26.95 -44.63
N ALA A 132 8.58 27.49 -43.59
CA ALA A 132 9.49 28.63 -43.72
C ALA A 132 10.67 28.31 -44.66
N GLN A 133 11.20 27.08 -44.60
CA GLN A 133 12.29 26.63 -45.45
C GLN A 133 11.83 26.35 -46.90
N ALA A 134 10.61 25.86 -47.10
CA ALA A 134 10.01 25.67 -48.42
C ALA A 134 9.66 27.00 -49.12
N GLU A 135 9.20 28.00 -48.37
CA GLU A 135 8.97 29.35 -48.90
C GLU A 135 10.28 30.07 -49.23
N ALA A 136 11.30 29.95 -48.37
CA ALA A 136 12.64 30.48 -48.66
C ALA A 136 13.28 29.82 -49.90
N ALA A 137 13.08 28.51 -50.09
CA ALA A 137 13.57 27.80 -51.28
C ALA A 137 12.86 28.24 -52.57
N LYS A 138 11.56 28.56 -52.50
CA LYS A 138 10.82 29.11 -53.66
C LYS A 138 11.27 30.52 -54.02
N ALA A 139 11.50 31.38 -53.02
CA ALA A 139 11.98 32.74 -53.23
C ALA A 139 13.40 32.82 -53.83
N HIS A 140 14.22 31.80 -53.61
CA HIS A 140 15.58 31.72 -54.15
C HIS A 140 15.67 31.09 -55.56
N SER A 141 14.53 30.62 -56.09
CA SER A 141 14.40 29.96 -57.40
C SER A 141 13.65 30.80 -58.45
N SER A 142 13.30 32.04 -58.11
CA SER A 142 12.76 33.07 -59.01
C SER A 142 13.81 34.16 -59.21
#